data_AF-A0A9P6JUQ8-F1
#
_entry.id   AF-A0A9P6JUQ8-F1
#
_cell.length_a   1.000
_cell.length_b   1.000
_cell.length_c   1.000
_cell.angle_alpha   90.00
_cell.angle_beta   90.00
_cell.angle_gamma   90.00
#
_symmetry.space_group_name_H-M   'P 1'
#
loop_
_entity.id
_entity.type
_entity.pdbx_description
1 polymer ?
#
loop_
_entity_poly.entity_id
_entity_poly.type
_entity_poly.pdbx_seq_one_letter_code
_entity_poly.pdbx_strand_id
1 'polypeptide(L)'
;MDDDISMDSGAGYGLAPPFEERSQQRQPVPTTSMETGKKQLDLVFVQDCTGSQGTYISSATKNIEAICAHIFESGRLQSPEDLRVGLVAFRDHPPQDHTYVTKNFGFSSDTSQVHKHLSTLYASGGGDGPEAVTAALAETLNMEWRPNATKMVVLIADAPPHGIGEYGDGFDDGSPDGHDPLQVARQMASRGITLFFVACEPALSGYSYATDFYQAITSITSGLMLPLLTADLLAHAIVGSVLENLDMERLIHEVGHAVAQRILGNNESVDDVAKELHEKLLLRNESTKKVVIESIYKESEEAKHNVSVFSTAQTLAEARPHLKRVHGTRFTDKYLQARHSLNRSSYTSYTSYSSPSSPRSPASPPKIPPASPPRKVVTNFASFGVAKDASVFGTAVGRTPFSLAGGKAAFGGMRTGGRPGGIDMDDDDDDETDNGRQKVELREDSITLDQAKRIAMQSAWRSTRG
;
A
#
# COMPACT_ATOMS: atom_id res chain seq x y z
N MET A 1 65.84 -35.05 54.74
CA MET A 1 64.65 -34.38 55.30
C MET A 1 63.44 -35.15 54.77
N ASP A 2 63.31 -36.43 55.14
CA ASP A 2 63.15 -36.99 56.51
C ASP A 2 61.74 -36.59 56.99
N ASP A 3 60.73 -37.45 56.78
CA ASP A 3 60.18 -38.42 57.75
C ASP A 3 58.85 -37.82 58.30
N ASP A 4 57.76 -38.54 58.60
CA ASP A 4 57.59 -39.97 58.91
C ASP A 4 56.12 -40.45 58.68
N ILE A 5 55.95 -41.75 58.35
CA ILE A 5 55.05 -42.79 58.95
C ILE A 5 53.57 -42.42 59.34
N SER A 6 52.49 -43.22 59.15
CA SER A 6 52.32 -44.69 58.97
C SER A 6 51.07 -45.12 58.16
N MET A 7 51.23 -46.24 57.43
CA MET A 7 50.30 -47.39 57.20
C MET A 7 48.86 -47.39 57.77
N ASP A 8 47.89 -47.92 56.99
CA ASP A 8 47.46 -49.33 57.15
C ASP A 8 46.84 -50.00 55.89
N SER A 9 46.92 -51.32 55.90
CA SER A 9 46.45 -52.45 55.07
C SER A 9 45.27 -52.34 54.08
N GLY A 10 45.25 -53.28 53.12
CA GLY A 10 44.01 -53.71 52.43
C GLY A 10 44.14 -54.11 50.96
N ALA A 11 44.71 -55.27 50.64
CA ALA A 11 44.78 -55.79 49.27
C ALA A 11 43.46 -56.45 48.81
N GLY A 12 43.16 -56.43 47.51
CA GLY A 12 42.15 -57.33 46.92
C GLY A 12 41.54 -56.86 45.60
N TYR A 13 41.89 -57.51 44.48
CA TYR A 13 41.16 -57.38 43.21
C TYR A 13 39.74 -57.95 43.34
N GLY A 14 38.73 -57.22 42.87
CA GLY A 14 37.33 -57.66 42.83
C GLY A 14 36.68 -57.33 41.48
N LEU A 15 36.13 -58.35 40.83
CA LEU A 15 35.40 -58.25 39.56
C LEU A 15 34.00 -57.60 39.75
N ALA A 16 33.45 -57.05 38.67
CA ALA A 16 32.25 -56.22 38.69
C ALA A 16 30.93 -56.98 39.04
N PRO A 17 30.01 -56.35 39.80
CA PRO A 17 28.59 -56.69 39.86
C PRO A 17 27.76 -55.93 38.79
N PRO A 18 26.48 -56.28 38.57
CA PRO A 18 25.84 -56.13 37.26
C PRO A 18 25.06 -54.82 37.01
N PHE A 19 24.69 -54.63 35.74
CA PHE A 19 23.81 -53.59 35.22
C PHE A 19 22.49 -53.45 36.00
N GLU A 20 22.21 -52.27 36.55
CA GLU A 20 20.87 -51.86 36.96
C GLU A 20 20.24 -50.98 35.87
N GLU A 21 19.06 -51.36 35.38
CA GLU A 21 18.24 -50.51 34.51
C GLU A 21 17.70 -49.31 35.30
N ARG A 22 18.42 -48.17 35.26
CA ARG A 22 17.80 -46.89 35.63
C ARG A 22 16.82 -46.47 34.56
N SER A 23 15.54 -46.71 34.84
CA SER A 23 14.41 -46.15 34.13
C SER A 23 14.48 -44.61 34.14
N GLN A 24 15.00 -44.04 33.05
CA GLN A 24 15.01 -42.61 32.83
C GLN A 24 13.56 -42.13 32.69
N GLN A 25 13.03 -41.53 33.76
CA GLN A 25 11.83 -40.71 33.68
C GLN A 25 12.11 -39.58 32.69
N ARG A 26 11.59 -39.72 31.46
CA ARG A 26 11.54 -38.62 30.50
C ARG A 26 10.71 -37.52 31.14
N GLN A 27 11.37 -36.45 31.59
CA GLN A 27 10.66 -35.22 31.90
C GLN A 27 9.90 -34.80 30.63
N PRO A 28 8.62 -34.41 30.74
CA PRO A 28 7.91 -33.88 29.59
C PRO A 28 8.66 -32.63 29.13
N VAL A 29 9.21 -32.68 27.91
CA VAL A 29 9.64 -31.48 27.20
C VAL A 29 8.46 -30.51 27.26
N PRO A 30 8.63 -29.24 27.70
CA PRO A 30 7.53 -28.31 27.70
C PRO A 30 7.08 -28.11 26.26
N THR A 31 5.99 -28.77 25.88
CA THR A 31 5.21 -28.40 24.72
C THR A 31 4.80 -26.97 24.96
N THR A 32 5.47 -26.03 24.30
CA THR A 32 4.93 -24.70 24.07
C THR A 32 3.61 -24.91 23.34
N SER A 33 2.53 -24.96 24.12
CA SER A 33 1.20 -24.69 23.60
C SER A 33 1.33 -23.41 22.80
N MET A 34 1.07 -23.48 21.49
CA MET A 34 0.89 -22.26 20.73
C MET A 34 -0.26 -21.53 21.41
N GLU A 35 0.04 -20.48 22.17
CA GLU A 35 -0.97 -19.52 22.55
C GLU A 35 -1.66 -19.10 21.26
N THR A 36 -2.99 -19.10 21.26
CA THR A 36 -3.77 -18.55 20.15
C THR A 36 -3.49 -17.05 20.10
N GLY A 37 -2.43 -16.70 19.37
CA GLY A 37 -1.64 -15.50 19.63
C GLY A 37 -2.46 -14.23 19.52
N LYS A 38 -2.23 -13.31 20.46
CA LYS A 38 -2.76 -11.95 20.39
C LYS A 38 -2.30 -11.33 19.06
N LYS A 39 -3.24 -10.92 18.21
CA LYS A 39 -2.91 -10.43 16.87
C LYS A 39 -2.44 -9.00 17.00
N GLN A 40 -1.15 -8.80 16.84
CA GLN A 40 -0.50 -7.50 17.01
C GLN A 40 -0.08 -6.92 15.67
N LEU A 41 -0.24 -5.60 15.51
CA LEU A 41 0.18 -4.86 14.33
C LEU A 41 1.10 -3.71 14.73
N ASP A 42 2.32 -3.72 14.21
CA ASP A 42 3.18 -2.54 14.15
C ASP A 42 3.07 -1.93 12.75
N LEU A 43 2.61 -0.69 12.67
CA LEU A 43 2.42 0.07 11.43
C LEU A 43 3.28 1.33 11.47
N VAL A 44 4.25 1.49 10.59
CA VAL A 44 5.07 2.71 10.50
C VAL A 44 4.69 3.54 9.29
N PHE A 45 4.40 4.81 9.50
CA PHE A 45 4.34 5.80 8.43
C PHE A 45 5.73 6.37 8.18
N VAL A 46 6.21 6.26 6.95
CA VAL A 46 7.43 6.93 6.49
C VAL A 46 6.98 8.08 5.60
N GLN A 47 7.07 9.30 6.13
CA GLN A 47 6.46 10.49 5.56
C GLN A 47 7.52 11.42 5.00
N ASP A 48 7.55 11.55 3.68
CA ASP A 48 8.23 12.64 2.98
C ASP A 48 7.70 13.99 3.50
N CYS A 49 8.62 14.90 3.83
CA CYS A 49 8.34 16.22 4.35
C CYS A 49 8.99 17.36 3.54
N THR A 50 9.33 17.11 2.27
CA THR A 50 9.83 18.15 1.35
C THR A 50 8.71 19.06 0.86
N GLY A 51 9.04 20.04 0.01
CA GLY A 51 8.12 21.12 -0.37
C GLY A 51 6.81 20.70 -1.06
N SER A 52 6.79 19.55 -1.75
CA SER A 52 5.62 19.03 -2.48
C SER A 52 4.54 18.45 -1.56
N GLN A 53 4.93 17.84 -0.44
CA GLN A 53 4.07 16.96 0.37
C GLN A 53 3.01 17.65 1.24
N GLY A 54 2.86 18.97 1.20
CA GLY A 54 2.03 19.71 2.15
C GLY A 54 0.57 19.22 2.25
N THR A 55 0.00 18.77 1.13
CA THR A 55 -1.35 18.19 1.07
C THR A 55 -1.44 16.79 1.66
N TYR A 56 -0.42 15.95 1.45
CA TYR A 56 -0.34 14.59 1.99
C TYR A 56 -0.08 14.60 3.49
N ILE A 57 0.84 15.43 3.99
CA ILE A 57 1.05 15.65 5.44
C ILE A 57 -0.24 16.12 6.11
N SER A 58 -0.95 17.09 5.49
CA SER A 58 -2.22 17.60 6.01
C SER A 58 -3.30 16.51 6.06
N SER A 59 -3.39 15.66 5.03
CA SER A 59 -4.35 14.55 5.00
C SER A 59 -4.00 13.45 6.00
N ALA A 60 -2.73 13.06 6.10
CA ALA A 60 -2.26 12.08 7.08
C ALA A 60 -2.58 12.56 8.50
N THR A 61 -2.23 13.81 8.83
CA THR A 61 -2.54 14.43 10.13
C THR A 61 -4.04 14.40 10.43
N LYS A 62 -4.87 14.88 9.49
CA LYS A 62 -6.33 14.95 9.64
C LYS A 62 -7.00 13.59 9.83
N ASN A 63 -6.48 12.53 9.19
CA ASN A 63 -7.15 11.24 9.10
C ASN A 63 -6.54 10.14 10.00
N ILE A 64 -5.39 10.36 10.65
CA ILE A 64 -4.68 9.29 11.38
C ILE A 64 -5.53 8.60 12.46
N GLU A 65 -6.32 9.36 13.22
CA GLU A 65 -7.19 8.80 14.27
C GLU A 65 -8.32 7.95 13.66
N ALA A 66 -8.90 8.39 12.53
CA ALA A 66 -9.91 7.63 11.79
C ALA A 66 -9.33 6.36 11.13
N ILE A 67 -8.11 6.42 10.60
CA ILE A 67 -7.38 5.25 10.07
C ILE A 67 -7.20 4.21 11.18
N CYS A 68 -6.74 4.62 12.36
CA CYS A 68 -6.54 3.73 13.50
C CYS A 68 -7.87 3.15 14.01
N ALA A 69 -8.92 3.97 14.09
CA ALA A 69 -10.26 3.53 14.45
C ALA A 69 -10.78 2.47 13.48
N HIS A 70 -10.74 2.70 12.17
CA HIS A 70 -11.20 1.72 11.17
C HIS A 70 -10.38 0.43 11.13
N ILE A 71 -9.07 0.48 11.39
CA ILE A 71 -8.23 -0.72 11.56
C ILE A 71 -8.71 -1.54 12.77
N PHE A 72 -9.04 -0.89 13.89
CA PHE A 72 -9.56 -1.57 15.08
C PHE A 72 -10.99 -2.11 14.87
N GLU A 73 -11.91 -1.28 14.36
CA GLU A 73 -13.31 -1.60 14.05
C GLU A 73 -13.46 -2.76 13.05
N SER A 74 -12.42 -3.06 12.26
CA SER A 74 -12.38 -4.22 11.37
C SER A 74 -12.49 -5.58 12.06
N GLY A 75 -12.29 -5.62 13.39
CA GLY A 75 -12.28 -6.85 14.20
C GLY A 75 -11.07 -7.77 13.96
N ARG A 76 -10.03 -7.29 13.27
CA ARG A 76 -8.79 -8.06 13.05
C ARG A 76 -7.83 -8.03 14.25
N LEU A 77 -7.95 -7.03 15.12
CA LEU A 77 -7.17 -6.87 16.36
C LEU A 77 -8.09 -7.03 17.58
N GLN A 78 -7.60 -7.56 18.70
CA GLN A 78 -8.43 -7.82 19.88
C GLN A 78 -8.61 -6.60 20.78
N SER A 79 -7.61 -5.71 20.88
CA SER A 79 -7.64 -4.54 21.75
C SER A 79 -6.87 -3.36 21.12
N PRO A 80 -7.16 -2.09 21.44
CA PRO A 80 -6.49 -0.95 20.80
C PRO A 80 -4.97 -0.95 20.94
N GLU A 81 -4.41 -1.44 22.05
CA GLU A 81 -2.95 -1.55 22.26
C GLU A 81 -2.27 -2.66 21.43
N ASP A 82 -3.04 -3.48 20.71
CA ASP A 82 -2.48 -4.38 19.71
C ASP A 82 -2.02 -3.63 18.46
N LEU A 83 -2.59 -2.47 18.18
CA LEU A 83 -2.04 -1.52 17.20
C LEU A 83 -0.98 -0.63 17.88
N ARG A 84 0.23 -0.63 17.32
CA ARG A 84 1.20 0.45 17.54
C ARG A 84 1.47 1.13 16.22
N VAL A 85 1.41 2.45 16.22
CA VAL A 85 1.75 3.26 15.06
C VAL A 85 3.08 3.96 15.32
N GLY A 86 4.00 3.83 14.38
CA GLY A 86 5.25 4.57 14.32
C GLY A 86 5.24 5.65 13.26
N LEU A 87 6.13 6.63 13.39
CA LEU A 87 6.31 7.70 12.42
C LEU A 87 7.80 7.98 12.25
N VAL A 88 8.26 7.91 11.00
CA VAL A 88 9.57 8.41 10.56
C VAL A 88 9.30 9.48 9.50
N ALA A 89 9.61 10.74 9.83
CA ALA A 89 9.59 11.80 8.84
C ALA A 89 10.98 11.94 8.20
N PHE A 90 11.05 12.27 6.92
CA PHE A 90 12.33 12.51 6.24
C PHE A 90 12.26 13.69 5.27
N ARG A 91 13.45 14.16 4.85
CA ARG A 91 13.62 15.15 3.79
C ARG A 91 14.81 14.75 2.92
N ASP A 92 15.91 15.47 3.05
CA ASP A 92 17.02 15.44 2.11
C ASP A 92 18.34 15.63 2.86
N HIS A 93 19.45 15.28 2.23
CA HIS A 93 20.79 15.44 2.77
C HIS A 93 21.33 16.86 2.50
N PRO A 94 22.20 17.41 3.37
CA PRO A 94 22.97 18.61 3.04
C PRO A 94 23.83 18.36 1.78
N PRO A 95 23.82 19.26 0.77
CA PRO A 95 23.42 20.67 0.87
C PRO A 95 21.97 21.01 0.51
N GLN A 96 21.13 20.05 0.12
CA GLN A 96 19.76 20.32 -0.34
C GLN A 96 18.83 20.73 0.82
N ASP A 97 18.89 20.04 1.96
CA ASP A 97 18.25 20.44 3.21
C ASP A 97 19.27 20.53 4.36
N HIS A 98 19.11 21.54 5.23
CA HIS A 98 19.98 21.83 6.37
C HIS A 98 19.27 21.70 7.73
N THR A 99 18.04 21.17 7.74
CA THR A 99 17.17 21.07 8.91
C THR A 99 17.21 19.68 9.55
N TYR A 100 16.97 18.62 8.78
CA TYR A 100 17.07 17.22 9.20
C TYR A 100 16.96 16.28 7.99
N VAL A 101 17.71 15.17 8.02
CA VAL A 101 17.56 14.07 7.05
C VAL A 101 16.38 13.19 7.45
N THR A 102 16.36 12.70 8.70
CA THR A 102 15.30 11.87 9.28
C THR A 102 14.88 12.37 10.67
N LYS A 103 13.66 12.03 11.08
CA LYS A 103 13.10 12.22 12.43
C LYS A 103 12.27 10.99 12.79
N ASN A 104 12.78 10.18 13.69
CA ASN A 104 12.08 9.02 14.26
C ASN A 104 11.32 9.44 15.52
N PHE A 105 10.00 9.21 15.54
CA PHE A 105 9.12 9.50 16.68
C PHE A 105 8.81 8.26 17.54
N GLY A 106 9.40 7.11 17.24
CA GLY A 106 9.15 5.84 17.91
C GLY A 106 7.76 5.25 17.62
N PHE A 107 7.40 4.20 18.36
CA PHE A 107 6.08 3.56 18.32
C PHE A 107 5.18 4.08 19.46
N SER A 108 3.90 4.35 19.15
CA SER A 108 2.86 4.68 20.13
C SER A 108 1.58 3.87 19.87
N SER A 109 0.91 3.40 20.92
CA SER A 109 -0.49 2.92 20.85
C SER A 109 -1.51 4.03 21.17
N ASP A 110 -1.05 5.21 21.60
CA ASP A 110 -1.88 6.41 21.74
C ASP A 110 -1.91 7.15 20.40
N THR A 111 -3.05 7.06 19.70
CA THR A 111 -3.30 7.68 18.40
C THR A 111 -3.25 9.21 18.46
N SER A 112 -3.60 9.81 19.59
CA SER A 112 -3.55 11.27 19.79
C SER A 112 -2.12 11.76 19.96
N GLN A 113 -1.18 10.94 20.43
CA GLN A 113 0.25 11.24 20.35
C GLN A 113 0.77 11.18 18.90
N VAL A 114 0.33 10.19 18.11
CA VAL A 114 0.70 10.11 16.67
C VAL A 114 0.17 11.32 15.91
N HIS A 115 -1.08 11.73 16.15
CA HIS A 115 -1.65 12.96 15.60
C HIS A 115 -0.81 14.20 15.99
N LYS A 116 -0.39 14.32 17.26
CA LYS A 116 0.48 15.42 17.71
C LYS A 116 1.82 15.41 16.97
N HIS A 117 2.45 14.24 16.80
CA HIS A 117 3.72 14.13 16.06
C HIS A 117 3.56 14.57 14.60
N LEU A 118 2.54 14.06 13.88
CA LEU A 118 2.20 14.49 12.52
C LEU A 118 1.93 16.01 12.45
N SER A 119 1.24 16.57 13.45
CA SER A 119 0.96 18.02 13.54
C SER A 119 2.22 18.89 13.72
N THR A 120 3.39 18.32 14.02
CA THR A 120 4.67 19.06 14.04
C THR A 120 5.37 19.11 12.69
N LEU A 121 4.92 18.31 11.72
CA LEU A 121 5.52 18.22 10.39
C LEU A 121 4.99 19.32 9.47
N TYR A 122 5.85 19.80 8.58
CA TYR A 122 5.50 20.74 7.53
C TYR A 122 6.39 20.50 6.31
N ALA A 123 5.81 20.70 5.13
CA ALA A 123 6.48 20.61 3.84
C ALA A 123 7.48 21.76 3.65
N SER A 124 8.78 21.44 3.50
CA SER A 124 9.82 22.37 3.05
C SER A 124 11.11 21.62 2.74
N GLY A 125 12.05 22.22 2.00
CA GLY A 125 13.31 21.55 1.65
C GLY A 125 13.16 20.62 0.44
N GLY A 126 14.14 19.73 0.26
CA GLY A 126 14.47 19.11 -1.03
C GLY A 126 15.24 20.08 -1.94
N GLY A 127 15.74 19.61 -3.08
CA GLY A 127 16.39 20.51 -4.05
C GLY A 127 16.68 19.94 -5.44
N ASP A 128 17.32 18.78 -5.52
CA ASP A 128 17.76 18.14 -6.77
C ASP A 128 16.72 17.20 -7.39
N GLY A 129 15.79 16.70 -6.58
CA GLY A 129 14.59 15.98 -7.03
C GLY A 129 14.40 14.64 -6.32
N PRO A 130 15.40 13.73 -6.35
CA PRO A 130 15.46 12.59 -5.45
C PRO A 130 15.65 13.03 -3.99
N GLU A 131 15.42 12.13 -3.04
CA GLU A 131 15.39 12.46 -1.61
C GLU A 131 16.00 11.37 -0.71
N ALA A 132 16.11 11.65 0.60
CA ALA A 132 16.68 10.77 1.62
C ALA A 132 15.79 9.56 2.02
N VAL A 133 15.03 9.01 1.06
CA VAL A 133 14.17 7.83 1.22
C VAL A 133 14.95 6.64 1.78
N THR A 134 16.19 6.43 1.30
CA THR A 134 17.06 5.34 1.76
C THR A 134 17.38 5.46 3.26
N ALA A 135 17.76 6.65 3.73
CA ALA A 135 17.99 6.93 5.14
C ALA A 135 16.73 6.69 5.98
N ALA A 136 15.56 7.11 5.48
CA ALA A 136 14.27 6.92 6.14
C ALA A 136 13.88 5.43 6.28
N LEU A 137 14.13 4.62 5.25
CA LEU A 137 13.91 3.18 5.29
C LEU A 137 14.91 2.47 6.21
N ALA A 138 16.18 2.92 6.25
CA ALA A 138 17.19 2.38 7.16
C ALA A 138 16.89 2.70 8.63
N GLU A 139 16.44 3.91 8.95
CA GLU A 139 15.93 4.31 10.26
C GLU A 139 14.73 3.43 10.67
N THR A 140 13.76 3.28 9.76
CA THR A 140 12.55 2.46 9.96
C THR A 140 12.87 0.98 10.22
N LEU A 141 13.84 0.42 9.50
CA LEU A 141 14.30 -0.95 9.66
C LEU A 141 14.84 -1.24 11.08
N ASN A 142 15.38 -0.21 11.74
CA ASN A 142 16.04 -0.30 13.05
C ASN A 142 15.15 0.14 14.23
N MET A 143 13.85 0.40 14.01
CA MET A 143 12.89 0.67 15.08
C MET A 143 12.62 -0.57 15.98
N GLU A 144 12.06 -0.33 17.17
CA GLU A 144 11.71 -1.35 18.17
C GLU A 144 10.46 -2.20 17.80
N TRP A 145 10.57 -2.97 16.71
CA TRP A 145 9.54 -3.87 16.21
C TRP A 145 9.24 -5.03 17.18
N ARG A 146 7.97 -5.29 17.48
CA ARG A 146 7.53 -6.47 18.26
C ARG A 146 7.87 -7.75 17.50
N PRO A 147 8.55 -8.75 18.09
CA PRO A 147 8.93 -9.98 17.40
C PRO A 147 7.76 -10.68 16.71
N ASN A 148 6.64 -10.83 17.43
CA ASN A 148 5.47 -11.60 17.00
C ASN A 148 4.36 -10.75 16.36
N ALA A 149 4.56 -9.45 16.16
CA ALA A 149 3.59 -8.60 15.47
C ALA A 149 3.70 -8.76 13.95
N THR A 150 2.57 -8.58 13.25
CA THR A 150 2.54 -8.18 11.85
C THR A 150 3.27 -6.84 11.71
N LYS A 151 4.18 -6.73 10.74
CA LYS A 151 5.02 -5.53 10.56
C LYS A 151 4.75 -4.93 9.20
N MET A 152 4.35 -3.66 9.17
CA MET A 152 3.99 -2.97 7.94
C MET A 152 4.58 -1.57 7.93
N VAL A 153 5.12 -1.17 6.79
CA VAL A 153 5.54 0.20 6.51
C VAL A 153 4.64 0.76 5.41
N VAL A 154 4.21 2.01 5.58
CA VAL A 154 3.56 2.81 4.56
C VAL A 154 4.47 4.01 4.27
N LEU A 155 5.20 3.95 3.17
CA LEU A 155 5.96 5.08 2.64
C LEU A 155 5.03 5.97 1.81
N ILE A 156 5.07 7.28 2.04
CA ILE A 156 4.29 8.29 1.31
C ILE A 156 5.31 9.31 0.78
N ALA A 157 5.49 9.38 -0.54
CA ALA A 157 6.43 10.30 -1.21
C ALA A 157 6.06 10.53 -2.68
N ASP A 158 6.54 11.64 -3.27
CA ASP A 158 6.50 11.88 -4.73
C ASP A 158 7.87 11.88 -5.41
N ALA A 159 8.95 11.59 -4.67
CA ALA A 159 10.32 11.50 -5.15
C ALA A 159 10.93 10.08 -5.02
N PRO A 160 11.94 9.72 -5.85
CA PRO A 160 12.77 8.54 -5.67
C PRO A 160 13.88 8.73 -4.62
N PRO A 161 14.54 7.65 -4.15
CA PRO A 161 15.83 7.76 -3.48
C PRO A 161 16.95 8.20 -4.42
N HIS A 162 17.97 8.83 -3.86
CA HIS A 162 19.25 9.07 -4.53
C HIS A 162 19.93 7.77 -5.05
N GLY A 163 20.72 7.91 -6.12
CA GLY A 163 21.57 6.87 -6.68
C GLY A 163 20.88 5.93 -7.69
N ILE A 164 19.59 6.09 -7.97
CA ILE A 164 18.90 5.28 -8.99
C ILE A 164 19.17 5.77 -10.43
N GLY A 165 19.95 6.84 -10.60
CA GLY A 165 20.34 7.40 -11.89
C GLY A 165 19.33 8.40 -12.48
N GLU A 166 18.59 9.12 -11.64
CA GLU A 166 17.73 10.21 -12.11
C GLU A 166 18.54 11.41 -12.62
N TYR A 167 17.94 12.16 -13.55
CA TYR A 167 18.55 13.39 -14.04
C TYR A 167 18.46 14.49 -12.97
N GLY A 168 19.61 15.02 -12.56
CA GLY A 168 19.71 16.15 -11.62
C GLY A 168 20.16 15.77 -10.22
N ASP A 169 20.17 14.46 -9.89
CA ASP A 169 20.55 13.92 -8.57
C ASP A 169 21.91 14.46 -8.08
N GLY A 170 21.91 15.13 -6.93
CA GLY A 170 23.12 15.64 -6.28
C GLY A 170 23.92 14.56 -5.56
N PHE A 171 23.34 13.37 -5.38
CA PHE A 171 23.96 12.21 -4.73
C PHE A 171 23.87 10.96 -5.63
N ASP A 172 24.27 11.12 -6.89
CA ASP A 172 24.21 10.10 -7.95
C ASP A 172 24.97 8.79 -7.64
N ASP A 173 25.92 8.81 -6.69
CA ASP A 173 26.63 7.62 -6.18
C ASP A 173 25.83 6.81 -5.13
N GLY A 174 24.66 7.31 -4.68
CA GLY A 174 23.83 6.69 -3.65
C GLY A 174 23.67 7.56 -2.39
N SER A 175 22.95 7.03 -1.39
CA SER A 175 22.67 7.78 -0.17
C SER A 175 23.96 8.08 0.62
N PRO A 176 24.21 9.33 1.05
CA PRO A 176 25.43 9.73 1.78
C PRO A 176 25.70 9.02 3.11
N ASP A 177 24.71 8.32 3.67
CA ASP A 177 24.87 7.51 4.88
C ASP A 177 25.51 6.12 4.62
N GLY A 178 25.69 5.76 3.34
CA GLY A 178 26.26 4.48 2.92
C GLY A 178 25.27 3.32 2.91
N HIS A 179 23.97 3.58 3.07
CA HIS A 179 22.94 2.57 2.93
C HIS A 179 22.53 2.39 1.45
N ASP A 180 22.25 1.14 1.06
CA ASP A 180 21.68 0.79 -0.24
C ASP A 180 20.21 0.39 -0.06
N PRO A 181 19.26 1.00 -0.78
CA PRO A 181 17.84 0.76 -0.53
C PRO A 181 17.36 -0.62 -0.99
N LEU A 182 18.04 -1.26 -1.97
CA LEU A 182 17.74 -2.65 -2.35
C LEU A 182 18.20 -3.63 -1.26
N GLN A 183 19.32 -3.35 -0.59
CA GLN A 183 19.74 -4.10 0.59
C GLN A 183 18.78 -3.88 1.78
N VAL A 184 18.40 -2.63 2.06
CA VAL A 184 17.43 -2.30 3.12
C VAL A 184 16.09 -3.01 2.88
N ALA A 185 15.57 -3.00 1.65
CA ALA A 185 14.33 -3.72 1.30
C ALA A 185 14.42 -5.24 1.54
N ARG A 186 15.56 -5.88 1.22
CA ARG A 186 15.77 -7.31 1.52
C ARG A 186 15.90 -7.58 3.01
N GLN A 187 16.55 -6.68 3.76
CA GLN A 187 16.59 -6.77 5.21
C GLN A 187 15.19 -6.62 5.83
N MET A 188 14.36 -5.69 5.35
CA MET A 188 12.95 -5.57 5.73
C MET A 188 12.18 -6.88 5.46
N ALA A 189 12.31 -7.44 4.25
CA ALA A 189 11.67 -8.70 3.89
C ALA A 189 12.08 -9.86 4.81
N SER A 190 13.38 -10.03 5.10
CA SER A 190 13.90 -11.05 6.03
C SER A 190 13.44 -10.86 7.49
N ARG A 191 13.15 -9.62 7.90
CA ARG A 191 12.58 -9.29 9.21
C ARG A 191 11.04 -9.42 9.24
N GLY A 192 10.42 -9.77 8.11
CA GLY A 192 8.96 -9.89 7.95
C GLY A 192 8.24 -8.55 7.87
N ILE A 193 8.95 -7.47 7.50
CA ILE A 193 8.41 -6.11 7.37
C ILE A 193 7.95 -5.90 5.92
N THR A 194 6.63 -5.80 5.73
CA THR A 194 6.03 -5.55 4.40
C THR A 194 6.05 -4.05 4.09
N LEU A 195 6.62 -3.61 2.95
CA LEU A 195 6.60 -2.20 2.53
C LEU A 195 5.48 -1.96 1.51
N PHE A 196 4.53 -1.10 1.89
CA PHE A 196 3.57 -0.49 0.98
C PHE A 196 4.04 0.91 0.63
N PHE A 197 3.95 1.27 -0.65
CA PHE A 197 4.31 2.60 -1.13
C PHE A 197 3.08 3.30 -1.69
N VAL A 198 2.73 4.43 -1.09
CA VAL A 198 1.75 5.37 -1.61
C VAL A 198 2.48 6.33 -2.54
N ALA A 199 2.28 6.11 -3.83
CA ALA A 199 2.87 6.90 -4.89
C ALA A 199 2.05 8.18 -5.10
N CYS A 200 2.60 9.32 -4.69
CA CYS A 200 1.96 10.62 -4.81
C CYS A 200 2.11 11.15 -6.26
N GLU A 201 1.02 11.07 -7.03
CA GLU A 201 1.03 11.33 -8.47
C GLU A 201 0.31 12.65 -8.80
N PRO A 202 0.70 13.38 -9.87
CA PRO A 202 1.49 12.94 -11.01
C PRO A 202 3.02 13.18 -10.91
N ALA A 203 3.51 13.65 -9.77
CA ALA A 203 4.89 14.11 -9.63
C ALA A 203 5.90 12.96 -9.73
N LEU A 204 5.63 11.82 -9.08
CA LEU A 204 6.48 10.64 -9.14
C LEU A 204 6.74 10.13 -10.56
N SER A 205 5.72 10.10 -11.42
CA SER A 205 5.88 9.68 -12.83
C SER A 205 6.61 10.69 -13.72
N GLY A 206 7.02 11.85 -13.19
CA GLY A 206 7.97 12.75 -13.84
C GLY A 206 9.39 12.19 -13.90
N TYR A 207 9.72 11.25 -13.01
CA TYR A 207 11.03 10.62 -12.89
C TYR A 207 11.21 9.42 -13.83
N SER A 208 12.46 9.16 -14.23
CA SER A 208 12.84 8.21 -15.27
C SER A 208 12.73 6.74 -14.84
N TYR A 209 12.98 6.46 -13.56
CA TYR A 209 13.08 5.12 -12.98
C TYR A 209 12.30 4.95 -11.66
N ALA A 210 11.89 6.04 -11.00
CA ALA A 210 11.24 6.01 -9.68
C ALA A 210 10.10 4.98 -9.55
N THR A 211 9.15 4.97 -10.50
CA THR A 211 8.00 4.04 -10.46
C THR A 211 8.42 2.57 -10.61
N ASP A 212 9.45 2.29 -11.42
CA ASP A 212 9.98 0.92 -11.61
C ASP A 212 10.76 0.47 -10.35
N PHE A 213 11.52 1.38 -9.75
CA PHE A 213 12.25 1.16 -8.50
C PHE A 213 11.28 0.83 -7.34
N TYR A 214 10.22 1.63 -7.17
CA TYR A 214 9.25 1.41 -6.11
C TYR A 214 8.42 0.13 -6.29
N GLN A 215 8.08 -0.24 -7.54
CA GLN A 215 7.49 -1.56 -7.82
C GLN A 215 8.42 -2.70 -7.42
N ALA A 216 9.73 -2.57 -7.64
CA ALA A 216 10.70 -3.60 -7.24
C ALA A 216 10.82 -3.75 -5.71
N ILE A 217 11.02 -2.66 -4.94
CA ILE A 217 11.20 -2.78 -3.48
C ILE A 217 9.92 -3.19 -2.73
N THR A 218 8.74 -2.81 -3.24
CA THR A 218 7.46 -3.30 -2.73
C THR A 218 7.28 -4.79 -3.06
N SER A 219 7.68 -5.24 -4.26
CA SER A 219 7.67 -6.66 -4.64
C SER A 219 8.62 -7.51 -3.77
N ILE A 220 9.86 -7.06 -3.55
CA ILE A 220 10.86 -7.73 -2.68
C ILE A 220 10.28 -7.99 -1.28
N THR A 221 9.56 -7.03 -0.72
CA THR A 221 8.97 -7.10 0.63
C THR A 221 7.56 -7.73 0.67
N SER A 222 7.03 -8.20 -0.47
CA SER A 222 5.65 -8.70 -0.63
C SER A 222 4.55 -7.68 -0.29
N GLY A 223 4.84 -6.38 -0.41
CA GLY A 223 3.85 -5.30 -0.32
C GLY A 223 3.30 -4.90 -1.69
N LEU A 224 2.83 -3.66 -1.79
CA LEU A 224 2.24 -3.09 -3.02
C LEU A 224 2.58 -1.60 -3.18
N MET A 225 2.62 -1.16 -4.44
CA MET A 225 2.63 0.25 -4.82
C MET A 225 1.21 0.71 -5.18
N LEU A 226 0.80 1.87 -4.65
CA LEU A 226 -0.56 2.40 -4.69
C LEU A 226 -0.53 3.83 -5.26
N PRO A 227 -0.87 4.04 -6.55
CA PRO A 227 -0.90 5.37 -7.15
C PRO A 227 -2.08 6.16 -6.61
N LEU A 228 -1.83 7.31 -5.97
CA LEU A 228 -2.86 8.26 -5.54
C LEU A 228 -2.74 9.57 -6.29
N LEU A 229 -3.86 9.99 -6.90
CA LEU A 229 -3.98 11.29 -7.55
C LEU A 229 -4.38 12.43 -6.59
N THR A 230 -4.92 12.09 -5.42
CA THR A 230 -5.32 13.06 -4.40
C THR A 230 -5.08 12.52 -2.99
N ALA A 231 -4.72 13.43 -2.08
CA ALA A 231 -4.50 13.10 -0.68
C ALA A 231 -5.78 12.66 0.08
N ASP A 232 -6.98 12.94 -0.44
CA ASP A 232 -8.25 12.52 0.19
C ASP A 232 -8.46 10.99 0.15
N LEU A 233 -7.82 10.31 -0.81
CA LEU A 233 -7.89 8.85 -0.96
C LEU A 233 -6.90 8.10 -0.04
N LEU A 234 -5.97 8.83 0.58
CA LEU A 234 -4.87 8.30 1.42
C LEU A 234 -5.38 7.37 2.53
N ALA A 235 -6.36 7.81 3.31
CA ALA A 235 -6.90 7.02 4.41
C ALA A 235 -7.52 5.69 3.97
N HIS A 236 -8.26 5.70 2.85
CA HIS A 236 -8.90 4.51 2.28
C HIS A 236 -7.86 3.50 1.79
N ALA A 237 -6.82 3.98 1.10
CA ALA A 237 -5.73 3.16 0.60
C ALA A 237 -4.94 2.51 1.76
N ILE A 238 -4.64 3.27 2.82
CA ILE A 238 -3.95 2.77 4.01
C ILE A 238 -4.77 1.70 4.73
N VAL A 239 -6.02 2.01 5.10
CA VAL A 239 -6.88 1.07 5.85
C VAL A 239 -7.04 -0.22 5.06
N GLY A 240 -7.37 -0.14 3.77
CA GLY A 240 -7.52 -1.33 2.93
C GLY A 240 -6.24 -2.17 2.84
N SER A 241 -5.07 -1.53 2.72
CA SER A 241 -3.77 -2.22 2.64
C SER A 241 -3.39 -2.91 3.95
N VAL A 242 -3.70 -2.28 5.09
CA VAL A 242 -3.52 -2.87 6.41
C VAL A 242 -4.40 -4.11 6.57
N LEU A 243 -5.68 -4.03 6.17
CA LEU A 243 -6.60 -5.15 6.27
C LEU A 243 -6.22 -6.31 5.35
N GLU A 244 -5.78 -6.01 4.13
CA GLU A 244 -5.19 -7.01 3.24
C GLU A 244 -3.97 -7.67 3.90
N ASN A 245 -2.99 -6.88 4.38
CA ASN A 245 -1.76 -7.41 4.99
C ASN A 245 -2.04 -8.29 6.23
N LEU A 246 -3.05 -7.96 7.04
CA LEU A 246 -3.49 -8.79 8.18
C LEU A 246 -4.15 -10.10 7.75
N ASP A 247 -4.88 -10.11 6.63
CA ASP A 247 -5.46 -11.33 6.05
C ASP A 247 -4.38 -12.22 5.42
N MET A 248 -3.41 -11.61 4.72
CA MET A 248 -2.23 -12.29 4.18
C MET A 248 -1.37 -12.91 5.29
N GLU A 249 -1.14 -12.19 6.39
CA GLU A 249 -0.34 -12.67 7.53
C GLU A 249 -0.94 -13.94 8.16
N ARG A 250 -2.28 -14.00 8.29
CA ARG A 250 -2.98 -15.22 8.76
C ARG A 250 -2.63 -16.41 7.86
N LEU A 251 -2.73 -16.23 6.55
CA LEU A 251 -2.45 -17.31 5.59
C LEU A 251 -0.98 -17.73 5.64
N ILE A 252 -0.04 -16.78 5.77
CA ILE A 252 1.39 -17.08 5.93
C ILE A 252 1.65 -17.89 7.21
N HIS A 253 0.97 -17.58 8.32
CA HIS A 253 1.08 -18.38 9.54
C HIS A 253 0.50 -19.80 9.37
N GLU A 254 -0.56 -19.97 8.57
CA GLU A 254 -1.19 -21.27 8.34
C GLU A 254 -0.42 -22.18 7.36
N VAL A 255 0.07 -21.64 6.24
CA VAL A 255 0.70 -22.43 5.16
C VAL A 255 2.19 -22.17 4.96
N GLY A 256 2.74 -21.09 5.52
CA GLY A 256 4.04 -20.57 5.12
C GLY A 256 5.20 -21.52 5.36
N HIS A 257 5.19 -22.30 6.44
CA HIS A 257 6.23 -23.30 6.68
C HIS A 257 6.28 -24.38 5.58
N ALA A 258 5.12 -24.90 5.15
CA ALA A 258 5.05 -25.89 4.08
C ALA A 258 5.42 -25.30 2.70
N VAL A 259 5.03 -24.05 2.46
CA VAL A 259 5.37 -23.32 1.23
C VAL A 259 6.87 -23.04 1.15
N ALA A 260 7.49 -22.59 2.25
CA ALA A 260 8.92 -22.31 2.31
C ALA A 260 9.77 -23.58 2.21
N GLN A 261 9.34 -24.70 2.82
CA GLN A 261 10.03 -25.99 2.69
C GLN A 261 10.11 -26.47 1.23
N ARG A 262 9.11 -26.15 0.40
CA ARG A 262 9.16 -26.44 -1.04
C ARG A 262 10.11 -25.53 -1.79
N ILE A 263 10.03 -24.22 -1.56
CA ILE A 263 10.87 -23.24 -2.25
C ILE A 263 12.35 -23.42 -1.88
N LEU A 264 12.68 -23.49 -0.59
CA LEU A 264 14.06 -23.54 -0.10
C LEU A 264 14.61 -24.97 0.06
N GLY A 265 13.77 -25.91 0.50
CA GLY A 265 14.19 -27.29 0.76
C GLY A 265 14.16 -28.19 -0.48
N ASN A 266 13.13 -28.07 -1.32
CA ASN A 266 13.03 -28.82 -2.59
C ASN A 266 13.59 -28.04 -3.80
N ASN A 267 13.99 -26.78 -3.62
CA ASN A 267 14.45 -25.88 -4.69
C ASN A 267 13.41 -25.71 -5.81
N GLU A 268 12.13 -25.64 -5.45
CA GLU A 268 11.02 -25.41 -6.38
C GLU A 268 10.86 -23.91 -6.74
N SER A 269 10.42 -23.63 -7.96
CA SER A 269 10.15 -22.25 -8.42
C SER A 269 9.03 -21.60 -7.60
N VAL A 270 9.29 -20.38 -7.10
CA VAL A 270 8.29 -19.56 -6.38
C VAL A 270 7.00 -19.41 -7.18
N ASP A 271 7.11 -19.23 -8.50
CA ASP A 271 5.97 -19.04 -9.40
C ASP A 271 5.10 -20.29 -9.53
N ASP A 272 5.69 -21.48 -9.47
CA ASP A 272 4.95 -22.74 -9.60
C ASP A 272 4.34 -23.16 -8.26
N VAL A 273 5.08 -22.98 -7.16
CA VAL A 273 4.53 -23.12 -5.80
C VAL A 273 3.38 -22.14 -5.56
N ALA A 274 3.47 -20.91 -6.07
CA ALA A 274 2.39 -19.92 -5.96
C ALA A 274 1.13 -20.28 -6.77
N LYS A 275 1.26 -20.87 -7.96
CA LYS A 275 0.10 -21.37 -8.75
C LYS A 275 -0.64 -22.47 -7.99
N GLU A 276 0.08 -23.49 -7.52
CA GLU A 276 -0.53 -24.59 -6.78
C GLU A 276 -1.11 -24.13 -5.43
N LEU A 277 -0.45 -23.17 -4.76
CA LEU A 277 -0.98 -22.54 -3.56
C LEU A 277 -2.28 -21.78 -3.86
N HIS A 278 -2.32 -20.99 -4.94
CA HIS A 278 -3.52 -20.27 -5.38
C HIS A 278 -4.69 -21.24 -5.63
N GLU A 279 -4.46 -22.33 -6.38
CA GLU A 279 -5.46 -23.37 -6.61
C GLU A 279 -5.98 -23.98 -5.30
N LYS A 280 -5.10 -24.30 -4.34
CA LYS A 280 -5.50 -24.83 -3.03
C LYS A 280 -6.30 -23.85 -2.18
N LEU A 281 -5.95 -22.56 -2.21
CA LEU A 281 -6.66 -21.53 -1.45
C LEU A 281 -8.02 -21.20 -2.11
N LEU A 282 -8.13 -21.27 -3.43
CA LEU A 282 -9.42 -21.22 -4.14
C LEU A 282 -10.31 -22.41 -3.75
N LEU A 283 -9.78 -23.64 -3.71
CA LEU A 283 -10.53 -24.83 -3.28
C LEU A 283 -10.97 -24.76 -1.80
N ARG A 284 -10.26 -24.00 -0.96
CA ARG A 284 -10.64 -23.68 0.42
C ARG A 284 -11.69 -22.55 0.52
N ASN A 285 -12.05 -21.89 -0.59
CA ASN A 285 -12.86 -20.67 -0.65
C ASN A 285 -12.28 -19.51 0.20
N GLU A 286 -10.96 -19.36 0.23
CA GLU A 286 -10.33 -18.25 0.97
C GLU A 286 -10.58 -16.91 0.27
N SER A 287 -11.27 -16.00 0.96
CA SER A 287 -11.38 -14.59 0.59
C SER A 287 -10.28 -13.75 1.28
N THR A 288 -9.95 -12.64 0.66
CA THR A 288 -9.10 -11.60 1.26
C THR A 288 -9.70 -10.24 0.97
N LYS A 289 -9.58 -9.30 1.92
CA LYS A 289 -9.83 -7.90 1.61
C LYS A 289 -8.73 -7.38 0.67
N LYS A 290 -9.13 -6.67 -0.39
CA LYS A 290 -8.24 -6.11 -1.40
C LYS A 290 -8.56 -4.63 -1.62
N VAL A 291 -7.50 -3.82 -1.76
CA VAL A 291 -7.63 -2.46 -2.27
C VAL A 291 -7.71 -2.49 -3.79
N VAL A 292 -8.85 -2.06 -4.33
CA VAL A 292 -9.03 -1.86 -5.76
C VAL A 292 -8.82 -0.38 -6.06
N ILE A 293 -7.64 -0.07 -6.59
CA ILE A 293 -7.29 1.23 -7.16
C ILE A 293 -7.11 1.02 -8.66
N GLU A 294 -7.70 1.89 -9.49
CA GLU A 294 -7.46 1.86 -10.93
C GLU A 294 -5.98 2.18 -11.21
N SER A 295 -5.30 1.30 -11.95
CA SER A 295 -3.92 1.56 -12.39
C SER A 295 -3.91 2.72 -13.38
N ILE A 296 -3.20 3.77 -13.02
CA ILE A 296 -2.92 4.89 -13.92
C ILE A 296 -1.68 4.62 -14.79
N TYR A 297 -0.95 3.53 -14.55
CA TYR A 297 0.31 3.21 -15.25
C TYR A 297 0.10 2.39 -16.50
N LYS A 298 0.82 2.77 -17.55
CA LYS A 298 0.94 2.03 -18.80
C LYS A 298 2.04 0.99 -18.68
N GLU A 299 1.74 -0.27 -18.98
CA GLU A 299 2.76 -1.30 -19.10
C GLU A 299 3.74 -0.99 -20.24
N SER A 300 5.03 -1.22 -20.00
CA SER A 300 6.08 -1.22 -21.01
C SER A 300 7.10 -2.32 -20.69
N GLU A 301 7.77 -2.82 -21.72
CA GLU A 301 8.78 -3.87 -21.56
C GLU A 301 10.06 -3.31 -20.93
N GLU A 302 10.34 -2.02 -21.10
CA GLU A 302 11.39 -1.29 -20.39
C GLU A 302 11.10 -1.21 -18.88
N ALA A 303 9.87 -0.87 -18.47
CA ALA A 303 9.48 -0.87 -17.05
C ALA A 303 9.59 -2.27 -16.44
N LYS A 304 9.03 -3.31 -17.10
CA LYS A 304 9.14 -4.71 -16.64
C LYS A 304 10.60 -5.16 -16.51
N HIS A 305 11.44 -4.78 -17.46
CA HIS A 305 12.88 -5.03 -17.41
C HIS A 305 13.53 -4.32 -16.21
N ASN A 306 13.24 -3.03 -15.98
CA ASN A 306 13.80 -2.28 -14.85
C ASN A 306 13.38 -2.87 -13.49
N VAL A 307 12.09 -3.21 -13.33
CA VAL A 307 11.57 -3.88 -12.12
C VAL A 307 12.30 -5.20 -11.89
N SER A 308 12.56 -5.98 -12.95
CA SER A 308 13.31 -7.24 -12.85
C SER A 308 14.78 -7.01 -12.45
N VAL A 309 15.44 -6.00 -13.03
CA VAL A 309 16.82 -5.61 -12.69
C VAL A 309 16.91 -5.19 -11.21
N PHE A 310 16.08 -4.25 -10.75
CA PHE A 310 16.09 -3.82 -9.34
C PHE A 310 15.71 -4.97 -8.38
N SER A 311 14.79 -5.85 -8.76
CA SER A 311 14.39 -7.01 -7.93
C SER A 311 15.53 -8.04 -7.75
N THR A 312 16.42 -8.18 -8.73
CA THR A 312 17.45 -9.22 -8.76
C THR A 312 18.85 -8.74 -8.34
N ALA A 313 19.23 -7.50 -8.68
CA ALA A 313 20.52 -6.92 -8.34
C ALA A 313 20.67 -6.70 -6.83
N GLN A 314 21.86 -6.98 -6.28
CA GLN A 314 22.16 -6.85 -4.86
C GLN A 314 22.31 -5.40 -4.40
N THR A 315 22.72 -4.50 -5.30
CA THR A 315 22.92 -3.07 -5.04
C THR A 315 22.46 -2.20 -6.22
N LEU A 316 22.23 -0.91 -5.98
CA LEU A 316 21.99 0.08 -7.03
C LEU A 316 23.15 0.16 -8.01
N ALA A 317 24.40 0.03 -7.54
CA ALA A 317 25.58 0.04 -8.39
C ALA A 317 25.61 -1.12 -9.41
N GLU A 318 25.05 -2.29 -9.05
CA GLU A 318 24.86 -3.42 -9.96
C GLU A 318 23.65 -3.21 -10.88
N ALA A 319 22.54 -2.67 -10.36
CA ALA A 319 21.31 -2.43 -11.11
C ALA A 319 21.47 -1.37 -12.22
N ARG A 320 22.08 -0.24 -11.86
CA ARG A 320 22.05 1.03 -12.63
C ARG A 320 22.59 0.91 -14.07
N PRO A 321 23.70 0.19 -14.37
CA PRO A 321 24.17 0.01 -15.74
C PRO A 321 23.23 -0.77 -16.67
N HIS A 322 22.22 -1.46 -16.11
CA HIS A 322 21.30 -2.31 -16.86
C HIS A 322 19.90 -1.71 -17.03
N LEU A 323 19.65 -0.51 -16.49
CA LEU A 323 18.36 0.18 -16.61
C LEU A 323 18.11 0.69 -18.04
N LYS A 324 16.83 0.67 -18.44
CA LYS A 324 16.34 1.16 -19.73
C LYS A 324 15.41 2.33 -19.51
N ARG A 325 15.62 3.44 -20.22
CA ARG A 325 14.70 4.58 -20.16
C ARG A 325 13.34 4.19 -20.74
N VAL A 326 12.27 4.38 -19.97
CA VAL A 326 10.89 4.29 -20.48
C VAL A 326 10.59 5.50 -21.35
N HIS A 327 10.07 5.28 -22.55
CA HIS A 327 9.87 6.33 -23.55
C HIS A 327 8.45 6.90 -23.53
N GLY A 328 8.34 8.23 -23.50
CA GLY A 328 7.06 8.93 -23.51
C GLY A 328 6.38 8.99 -22.15
N THR A 329 5.05 9.02 -22.13
CA THR A 329 4.24 9.06 -20.90
C THR A 329 4.16 7.69 -20.23
N ARG A 330 4.37 7.66 -18.91
CA ARG A 330 4.13 6.49 -18.05
C ARG A 330 2.65 6.24 -17.76
N PHE A 331 1.77 7.20 -18.08
CA PHE A 331 0.34 7.10 -17.79
C PHE A 331 -0.48 6.43 -18.90
N THR A 332 -1.61 5.82 -18.51
CA THR A 332 -2.62 5.29 -19.45
C THR A 332 -3.33 6.39 -20.22
N ASP A 333 -3.78 6.08 -21.44
CA ASP A 333 -4.54 7.02 -22.28
C ASP A 333 -5.85 7.47 -21.60
N LYS A 334 -6.50 6.58 -20.82
CA LYS A 334 -7.69 6.92 -20.02
C LYS A 334 -7.38 8.01 -18.99
N TYR A 335 -6.30 7.87 -18.22
CA TYR A 335 -5.89 8.89 -17.25
C TYR A 335 -5.61 10.23 -17.93
N LEU A 336 -4.89 10.22 -19.05
CA LEU A 336 -4.55 11.44 -19.78
C LEU A 336 -5.81 12.13 -20.31
N GLN A 337 -6.76 11.38 -20.87
CA GLN A 337 -8.05 11.90 -21.34
C GLN A 337 -8.88 12.51 -20.19
N ALA A 338 -8.97 11.83 -19.04
CA ALA A 338 -9.67 12.33 -17.86
C ALA A 338 -9.01 13.61 -17.31
N ARG A 339 -7.67 13.68 -17.29
CA ARG A 339 -6.95 14.90 -16.89
C ARG A 339 -7.18 16.05 -17.89
N HIS A 340 -7.22 15.76 -19.19
CA HIS A 340 -7.51 16.76 -20.22
C HIS A 340 -8.95 17.28 -20.17
N SER A 341 -9.95 16.44 -19.86
CA SER A 341 -11.34 16.89 -19.74
C SER A 341 -11.54 17.81 -18.53
N LEU A 342 -11.00 17.43 -17.37
CA LEU A 342 -11.01 18.26 -16.15
C LEU A 342 -10.40 19.64 -16.38
N ASN A 343 -9.28 19.71 -17.11
CA ASN A 343 -8.59 20.98 -17.42
C ASN A 343 -9.27 21.79 -18.54
N ARG A 344 -10.26 21.23 -19.24
CA ARG A 344 -11.04 21.92 -20.29
C ARG A 344 -12.35 22.48 -19.74
N SER A 345 -12.97 21.80 -18.78
CA SER A 345 -14.13 22.29 -18.03
C SER A 345 -13.80 23.56 -17.23
N SER A 346 -12.57 23.71 -16.74
CA SER A 346 -12.09 24.93 -16.06
C SER A 346 -11.90 26.15 -16.98
N TYR A 347 -11.98 25.99 -18.31
CA TYR A 347 -11.80 27.08 -19.28
C TYR A 347 -13.09 27.53 -19.98
N THR A 348 -14.26 26.98 -19.61
CA THR A 348 -15.53 27.23 -20.31
C THR A 348 -16.48 28.13 -19.50
N SER A 349 -16.02 29.35 -19.16
CA SER A 349 -16.86 30.36 -18.49
C SER A 349 -16.40 31.81 -18.71
N TYR A 350 -16.00 32.17 -19.94
CA TYR A 350 -15.96 33.56 -20.39
C TYR A 350 -16.62 33.71 -21.77
N THR A 351 -17.94 33.64 -21.80
CA THR A 351 -18.72 34.29 -22.87
C THR A 351 -18.48 35.79 -22.77
N SER A 352 -17.82 36.35 -23.79
CA SER A 352 -17.47 37.76 -23.84
C SER A 352 -18.73 38.64 -23.85
N TYR A 353 -18.96 39.38 -22.76
CA TYR A 353 -19.92 40.49 -22.75
C TYR A 353 -19.43 41.61 -23.68
N SER A 354 -19.95 41.63 -24.91
CA SER A 354 -19.78 42.76 -25.82
C SER A 354 -20.39 44.02 -25.20
N SER A 355 -19.54 44.99 -24.83
CA SER A 355 -20.01 46.27 -24.28
C SER A 355 -20.75 47.10 -25.33
N PRO A 356 -21.81 47.84 -24.96
CA PRO A 356 -22.60 48.62 -25.91
C PRO A 356 -21.87 49.89 -26.35
N SER A 357 -21.69 50.05 -27.66
CA SER A 357 -21.14 51.27 -28.27
C SER A 357 -22.18 52.40 -28.34
N SER A 358 -21.77 53.62 -27.99
CA SER A 358 -22.60 54.84 -28.02
C SER A 358 -23.13 55.20 -29.43
N PRO A 359 -24.25 55.95 -29.54
CA PRO A 359 -24.98 56.11 -30.80
C PRO A 359 -24.34 57.15 -31.73
N ARG A 360 -24.44 56.91 -33.05
CA ARG A 360 -24.15 57.91 -34.09
C ARG A 360 -25.31 58.00 -35.09
N SER A 361 -25.70 59.22 -35.42
CA SER A 361 -26.86 59.60 -36.25
C SER A 361 -26.71 59.26 -37.75
N PRO A 362 -27.79 59.31 -38.56
CA PRO A 362 -28.00 58.34 -39.65
C PRO A 362 -27.59 58.82 -41.06
N ALA A 363 -27.53 57.87 -42.01
CA ALA A 363 -27.58 58.13 -43.44
C ALA A 363 -28.36 57.05 -44.22
N SER A 364 -29.05 57.54 -45.26
CA SER A 364 -30.01 57.00 -46.25
C SER A 364 -29.82 55.59 -46.88
N PRO A 365 -30.83 55.04 -47.62
CA PRO A 365 -31.12 53.60 -47.68
C PRO A 365 -30.86 52.95 -49.09
N PRO A 366 -31.47 51.81 -49.55
CA PRO A 366 -30.72 50.57 -49.80
C PRO A 366 -30.84 50.00 -51.25
N LYS A 367 -30.19 48.85 -51.52
CA LYS A 367 -30.44 47.99 -52.71
C LYS A 367 -30.47 46.50 -52.36
N ILE A 368 -31.33 45.73 -53.06
CA ILE A 368 -31.82 44.36 -52.76
C ILE A 368 -31.91 43.61 -54.10
N PRO A 369 -31.35 42.38 -54.32
CA PRO A 369 -32.05 41.09 -54.07
C PRO A 369 -31.08 39.87 -53.81
N PRO A 370 -31.46 38.57 -53.95
CA PRO A 370 -32.57 37.81 -53.31
C PRO A 370 -32.21 36.39 -52.76
N ALA A 371 -33.20 35.72 -52.13
CA ALA A 371 -33.51 34.25 -52.17
C ALA A 371 -32.58 33.24 -51.43
N SER A 372 -33.00 32.12 -50.80
CA SER A 372 -34.31 31.48 -50.43
C SER A 372 -34.09 30.43 -49.27
N PRO A 373 -34.94 29.42 -49.00
CA PRO A 373 -36.04 29.41 -48.00
C PRO A 373 -35.86 28.42 -46.80
N PRO A 374 -36.70 28.48 -45.74
CA PRO A 374 -36.59 27.61 -44.55
C PRO A 374 -37.38 26.30 -44.62
N ARG A 375 -37.03 25.31 -43.79
CA ARG A 375 -37.79 24.05 -43.60
C ARG A 375 -38.18 23.85 -42.12
N LYS A 376 -39.43 23.44 -41.88
CA LYS A 376 -40.03 23.24 -40.55
C LYS A 376 -39.57 21.92 -39.90
N VAL A 377 -39.54 21.90 -38.57
CA VAL A 377 -39.61 20.68 -37.74
C VAL A 377 -41.04 20.56 -37.19
N VAL A 378 -41.56 19.33 -37.08
CA VAL A 378 -42.87 19.00 -36.51
C VAL A 378 -42.67 17.97 -35.39
N THR A 379 -43.38 18.14 -34.29
CA THR A 379 -43.30 17.30 -33.08
C THR A 379 -44.37 16.19 -33.05
N ASN A 380 -44.22 15.27 -32.07
CA ASN A 380 -45.14 14.19 -31.63
C ASN A 380 -44.95 12.86 -32.42
N PHE A 381 -44.87 11.69 -31.76
CA PHE A 381 -46.01 11.11 -31.01
C PHE A 381 -45.69 10.06 -29.92
N ALA A 382 -46.63 10.02 -28.96
CA ALA A 382 -47.02 9.02 -27.94
C ALA A 382 -46.22 7.75 -27.58
N SER A 383 -46.21 7.51 -26.26
CA SER A 383 -45.99 6.27 -25.52
C SER A 383 -47.09 5.20 -25.67
N PHE A 384 -46.73 3.93 -25.49
CA PHE A 384 -47.66 2.81 -25.24
C PHE A 384 -47.19 1.96 -24.04
N GLY A 385 -48.11 1.64 -23.11
CA GLY A 385 -48.01 0.44 -22.25
C GLY A 385 -48.77 -0.73 -22.90
N VAL A 386 -49.08 -1.88 -22.26
CA VAL A 386 -49.00 -2.39 -20.88
C VAL A 386 -49.02 -3.93 -20.98
N ALA A 387 -48.40 -4.69 -20.07
CA ALA A 387 -48.91 -6.00 -19.62
C ALA A 387 -48.24 -6.48 -18.32
N LYS A 388 -48.95 -7.28 -17.52
CA LYS A 388 -48.50 -7.93 -16.27
C LYS A 388 -48.44 -9.45 -16.43
N ASP A 389 -47.86 -10.09 -15.42
CA ASP A 389 -48.05 -11.48 -14.98
C ASP A 389 -47.42 -12.61 -15.83
N ALA A 390 -46.26 -13.10 -15.35
CA ALA A 390 -45.84 -14.49 -15.50
C ALA A 390 -44.91 -14.89 -14.32
N SER A 391 -45.28 -15.94 -13.58
CA SER A 391 -44.47 -16.57 -12.54
C SER A 391 -44.69 -18.07 -12.57
N VAL A 392 -43.62 -18.86 -12.60
CA VAL A 392 -43.68 -20.33 -12.66
C VAL A 392 -42.52 -20.96 -11.85
N PHE A 393 -42.89 -21.93 -11.01
CA PHE A 393 -42.09 -22.78 -10.12
C PHE A 393 -41.32 -22.14 -8.95
N GLY A 394 -41.86 -22.36 -7.75
CA GLY A 394 -41.10 -22.33 -6.50
C GLY A 394 -40.85 -23.74 -5.95
N THR A 395 -39.82 -23.87 -5.13
CA THR A 395 -39.66 -24.95 -4.13
C THR A 395 -39.18 -24.31 -2.83
N ALA A 396 -39.81 -24.66 -1.71
CA ALA A 396 -39.55 -24.02 -0.42
C ALA A 396 -38.38 -24.71 0.30
N VAL A 397 -37.47 -23.91 0.86
CA VAL A 397 -36.44 -24.35 1.80
C VAL A 397 -36.63 -23.61 3.12
N GLY A 398 -36.41 -24.30 4.24
CA GLY A 398 -36.82 -23.86 5.58
C GLY A 398 -36.16 -22.57 6.07
N ARG A 399 -36.90 -21.83 6.91
CA ARG A 399 -36.41 -20.60 7.54
C ARG A 399 -35.41 -20.89 8.66
N THR A 400 -34.16 -20.45 8.48
CA THR A 400 -33.25 -20.12 9.59
C THR A 400 -33.10 -18.58 9.64
N PRO A 401 -33.06 -17.96 10.83
CA PRO A 401 -32.79 -16.53 10.92
C PRO A 401 -31.34 -16.24 10.52
N PHE A 402 -31.06 -15.00 10.12
CA PHE A 402 -29.79 -14.54 9.53
C PHE A 402 -29.51 -14.98 8.09
N SER A 403 -30.29 -14.43 7.16
CA SER A 403 -29.71 -13.87 5.94
C SER A 403 -30.50 -12.63 5.54
N LEU A 404 -29.82 -11.48 5.45
CA LEU A 404 -30.40 -10.24 4.96
C LEU A 404 -29.49 -9.74 3.84
N ALA A 405 -30.03 -9.67 2.63
CA ALA A 405 -29.30 -9.32 1.43
C ALA A 405 -28.84 -7.85 1.47
N GLY A 406 -27.63 -7.58 0.99
CA GLY A 406 -27.09 -6.22 0.96
C GLY A 406 -25.58 -6.20 0.80
N GLY A 407 -25.09 -6.65 -0.37
CA GLY A 407 -23.68 -6.53 -0.77
C GLY A 407 -23.30 -5.08 -1.06
N LYS A 408 -23.33 -4.23 -0.03
CA LYS A 408 -22.68 -2.92 0.04
C LYS A 408 -22.12 -2.81 1.45
N ALA A 409 -20.79 -2.84 1.59
CA ALA A 409 -20.17 -2.37 2.83
C ALA A 409 -20.50 -0.87 2.94
N ALA A 410 -21.49 -0.55 3.78
CA ALA A 410 -22.02 0.80 3.89
C ALA A 410 -21.04 1.70 4.66
N PHE A 411 -19.99 2.15 3.99
CA PHE A 411 -19.18 3.29 4.40
C PHE A 411 -20.00 4.58 4.24
N GLY A 412 -21.04 4.69 5.08
CA GLY A 412 -21.99 5.79 5.09
C GLY A 412 -21.36 7.07 5.63
N GLY A 413 -20.77 7.86 4.74
CA GLY A 413 -20.53 9.28 4.96
C GLY A 413 -19.34 9.61 5.85
N MET A 414 -18.16 9.72 5.25
CA MET A 414 -17.03 10.50 5.78
C MET A 414 -17.36 12.02 5.71
N ARG A 415 -18.44 12.45 6.38
CA ARG A 415 -18.92 13.84 6.35
C ARG A 415 -18.02 14.72 7.22
N THR A 416 -17.30 15.62 6.56
CA THR A 416 -16.51 16.67 7.20
C THR A 416 -17.38 17.55 8.10
N GLY A 417 -17.05 17.62 9.40
CA GLY A 417 -17.80 18.41 10.38
C GLY A 417 -17.72 19.92 10.16
N GLY A 418 -18.67 20.46 9.40
CA GLY A 418 -19.00 21.89 9.32
C GLY A 418 -20.38 22.17 9.94
N ARG A 419 -20.54 23.29 10.64
CA ARG A 419 -21.76 23.64 11.40
C ARG A 419 -22.96 23.95 10.48
N PRO A 420 -24.21 23.77 10.95
CA PRO A 420 -25.35 23.57 10.06
C PRO A 420 -25.96 24.87 9.52
N GLY A 421 -26.27 24.85 8.22
CA GLY A 421 -27.25 25.72 7.58
C GLY A 421 -28.03 24.85 6.59
N GLY A 422 -29.33 24.66 6.82
CA GLY A 422 -30.15 23.77 6.01
C GLY A 422 -30.64 24.45 4.72
N ILE A 423 -30.81 23.64 3.69
CA ILE A 423 -31.82 23.73 2.62
C ILE A 423 -31.95 22.29 2.11
N ASP A 424 -33.17 21.75 2.15
CA ASP A 424 -33.50 20.51 1.45
C ASP A 424 -33.50 20.78 -0.06
N MET A 425 -32.86 19.90 -0.83
CA MET A 425 -33.02 19.79 -2.29
C MET A 425 -32.99 18.30 -2.62
N ASP A 426 -33.91 17.90 -3.50
CA ASP A 426 -34.33 16.51 -3.68
C ASP A 426 -33.25 15.59 -4.27
N ASP A 427 -33.32 14.31 -3.90
CA ASP A 427 -32.68 13.19 -4.62
C ASP A 427 -33.41 13.02 -5.95
N ASP A 428 -32.72 13.25 -7.07
CA ASP A 428 -33.12 12.77 -8.40
C ASP A 428 -31.86 12.40 -9.24
N ASP A 429 -31.92 11.21 -9.84
CA ASP A 429 -31.05 10.66 -10.90
C ASP A 429 -29.53 10.54 -10.68
N ASP A 430 -29.12 9.35 -10.18
CA ASP A 430 -27.77 8.76 -10.32
C ASP A 430 -27.46 8.43 -11.81
N ASP A 431 -27.23 9.46 -12.63
CA ASP A 431 -26.65 9.29 -13.97
C ASP A 431 -25.15 8.93 -13.83
N GLU A 432 -24.74 7.75 -14.33
CA GLU A 432 -23.34 7.24 -14.30
C GLU A 432 -22.38 8.07 -15.17
N THR A 433 -22.17 9.32 -14.80
CA THR A 433 -21.06 10.14 -15.29
C THR A 433 -19.78 9.71 -14.58
N ASP A 434 -18.93 8.95 -15.29
CA ASP A 434 -17.54 8.71 -14.87
C ASP A 434 -16.78 10.05 -14.88
N ASN A 435 -16.87 10.76 -13.76
CA ASN A 435 -16.36 12.12 -13.56
C ASN A 435 -14.81 12.20 -13.54
N GLY A 436 -14.11 11.16 -14.00
CA GLY A 436 -12.65 11.08 -14.11
C GLY A 436 -11.93 11.09 -12.75
N ARG A 437 -12.68 10.97 -11.64
CA ARG A 437 -12.14 10.91 -10.28
C ARG A 437 -11.76 9.48 -9.96
N GLN A 438 -10.48 9.26 -9.66
CA GLN A 438 -9.99 7.98 -9.15
C GLN A 438 -10.80 7.56 -7.91
N LYS A 439 -11.23 6.29 -7.91
CA LYS A 439 -11.90 5.66 -6.78
C LYS A 439 -10.93 4.68 -6.11
N VAL A 440 -11.00 4.59 -4.79
CA VAL A 440 -10.35 3.54 -4.00
C VAL A 440 -11.48 2.75 -3.36
N GLU A 441 -11.62 1.49 -3.76
CA GLU A 441 -12.65 0.60 -3.26
C GLU A 441 -12.02 -0.52 -2.43
N LEU A 442 -12.63 -0.83 -1.29
CA LEU A 442 -12.29 -2.02 -0.51
C LEU A 442 -13.26 -3.14 -0.91
N ARG A 443 -12.76 -4.17 -1.58
CA ARG A 443 -13.55 -5.35 -1.95
C ARG A 443 -13.08 -6.57 -1.16
N GLU A 444 -13.99 -7.50 -0.92
CA GLU A 444 -13.66 -8.83 -0.40
C GLU A 444 -13.93 -9.83 -1.52
N ASP A 445 -12.85 -10.31 -2.14
CA ASP A 445 -12.85 -11.19 -3.30
C ASP A 445 -12.06 -12.47 -2.98
N SER A 446 -12.18 -13.49 -3.82
CA SER A 446 -11.35 -14.69 -3.75
C SER A 446 -9.86 -14.32 -3.91
N ILE A 447 -8.99 -15.00 -3.16
CA ILE A 447 -7.56 -14.71 -3.22
C ILE A 447 -7.00 -14.83 -4.65
N THR A 448 -6.22 -13.84 -5.07
CA THR A 448 -5.62 -13.77 -6.40
C THR A 448 -4.28 -14.51 -6.50
N LEU A 449 -3.84 -14.82 -7.72
CA LEU A 449 -2.52 -15.42 -7.96
C LEU A 449 -1.37 -14.51 -7.47
N ASP A 450 -1.51 -13.19 -7.59
CA ASP A 450 -0.52 -12.23 -7.08
C ASP A 450 -0.38 -12.29 -5.56
N GLN A 451 -1.50 -12.32 -4.85
CA GLN A 451 -1.51 -12.51 -3.39
C GLN A 451 -0.91 -13.87 -2.99
N ALA A 452 -1.17 -14.94 -3.75
CA ALA A 452 -0.53 -16.24 -3.53
C ALA A 452 1.00 -16.20 -3.79
N LYS A 453 1.48 -15.47 -4.80
CA LYS A 453 2.92 -15.20 -5.01
C LYS A 453 3.53 -14.44 -3.83
N ARG A 454 2.83 -13.43 -3.31
CA ARG A 454 3.26 -12.66 -2.13
C ARG A 454 3.34 -13.53 -0.86
N ILE A 455 2.39 -14.45 -0.63
CA ILE A 455 2.52 -15.48 0.42
C ILE A 455 3.78 -16.31 0.21
N ALA A 456 4.00 -16.80 -1.01
CA ALA A 456 5.13 -17.67 -1.33
C ALA A 456 6.48 -16.99 -1.10
N MET A 457 6.66 -15.76 -1.61
CA MET A 457 7.87 -14.95 -1.38
C MET A 457 8.09 -14.64 0.10
N GLN A 458 7.07 -14.16 0.81
CA GLN A 458 7.22 -13.79 2.23
C GLN A 458 7.48 -15.01 3.13
N SER A 459 6.92 -16.16 2.78
CA SER A 459 7.18 -17.44 3.47
C SER A 459 8.63 -17.90 3.31
N ALA A 460 9.17 -17.78 2.09
CA ALA A 460 10.58 -18.07 1.82
C ALA A 460 11.51 -17.11 2.59
N TRP A 461 11.29 -15.79 2.49
CA TRP A 461 12.09 -14.78 3.20
C TRP A 461 12.16 -15.01 4.71
N ARG A 462 11.05 -15.37 5.36
CA ARG A 462 11.01 -15.65 6.80
C ARG A 462 11.75 -16.92 7.19
N SER A 463 11.83 -17.90 6.30
CA SER A 463 12.44 -19.20 6.58
C SER A 463 13.96 -19.22 6.36
N THR A 464 14.52 -18.25 5.63
CA THR A 464 15.98 -18.03 5.56
C THR A 464 16.62 -17.56 6.88
N ARG A 465 15.79 -17.32 7.91
CA ARG A 465 16.19 -16.86 9.25
C ARG A 465 16.14 -17.96 10.32
N GLY A 466 15.64 -19.15 9.97
CA GLY A 466 15.41 -20.29 10.89
C GLY A 466 16.61 -21.21 11.06
#